data_AF-A0A4Q5VD15-F1
#
_entry.id   AF-A0A4Q5VD15-F1
#
_cell.length_a   1.000
_cell.length_b   1.000
_cell.length_c   1.000
_cell.angle_alpha   90.00
_cell.angle_beta   90.00
_cell.angle_gamma   90.00
#
_symmetry.space_group_name_H-M   'P 1'
#
loop_
_entity.id
_entity.type
_entity.pdbx_description
1 polymer ?
#
loop_
_entity_poly.entity_id
_entity_poly.type
_entity_poly.pdbx_seq_one_letter_code
_entity_poly.pdbx_strand_id
1 'polypeptide(L)'
;MSFVALKHQQLHPTQTSNLEDWRLEIIAANNAFIHGQQMRAFAHYHSALALANIGIAGLLAGEDAATPEEVERQIAAMVVTRHNLADLFQQAEKSNEAAEHLCVAHEALFQLMHHKSADVRALAQRHTNVTHRELAQFIKSHGCNLRIQQSLLLTQFLCECCRHKFHYH
;
A
#
# COMPACT_ATOMS: atom_id res chain seq x y z
N MET A 1 -20.40 -21.61 39.35
CA MET A 1 -19.28 -22.35 38.75
C MET A 1 -19.70 -22.73 37.33
N SER A 2 -19.07 -22.35 36.22
CA SER A 2 -17.97 -21.44 35.94
C SER A 2 -18.18 -20.96 34.50
N PHE A 3 -17.80 -19.71 34.25
CA PHE A 3 -17.77 -19.06 32.95
C PHE A 3 -16.93 -19.85 31.93
N VAL A 4 -17.51 -20.17 30.78
CA VAL A 4 -16.74 -20.44 29.56
C VAL A 4 -16.49 -19.09 28.91
N ALA A 5 -15.35 -18.49 29.26
CA ALA A 5 -14.91 -17.21 28.73
C ALA A 5 -14.68 -17.31 27.22
N LEU A 6 -15.30 -16.38 26.49
CA LEU A 6 -14.96 -16.02 25.12
C LEU A 6 -13.44 -15.85 25.03
N LYS A 7 -12.81 -16.61 24.12
CA LYS A 7 -11.45 -16.32 23.65
C LYS A 7 -11.50 -14.98 22.92
N HIS A 8 -11.34 -13.88 23.65
CA HIS A 8 -10.93 -12.62 23.06
C HIS A 8 -9.54 -12.83 22.46
N GLN A 9 -9.53 -12.89 21.15
CA GLN A 9 -8.40 -12.72 20.25
C GLN A 9 -7.48 -11.63 20.81
N GLN A 10 -6.33 -12.02 21.34
CA GLN A 10 -5.28 -11.07 21.70
C GLN A 10 -4.69 -10.55 20.39
N LEU A 11 -5.25 -9.43 19.91
CA LEU A 11 -4.60 -8.58 18.92
C LEU A 11 -3.21 -8.23 19.44
N HIS A 12 -2.17 -8.33 18.61
CA HIS A 12 -0.82 -7.91 18.98
C HIS A 12 -0.85 -6.40 19.29
N PRO A 13 -0.70 -5.97 20.56
CA PRO A 13 -0.98 -4.60 20.97
C PRO A 13 -0.12 -3.57 20.23
N THR A 14 1.10 -3.96 19.82
CA THR A 14 2.02 -3.12 19.06
C THR A 14 1.53 -2.81 17.64
N GLN A 15 0.92 -3.77 16.93
CA GLN A 15 0.44 -3.54 15.56
C GLN A 15 -0.81 -2.66 15.53
N THR A 16 -1.73 -2.88 16.47
CA THR A 16 -2.91 -2.03 16.64
C THR A 16 -2.52 -0.61 17.02
N SER A 17 -1.51 -0.43 17.89
CA SER A 17 -0.96 0.90 18.18
C SER A 17 -0.41 1.58 16.92
N ASN A 18 0.38 0.86 16.12
CA ASN A 18 0.98 1.42 14.91
C ASN A 18 -0.06 1.91 13.89
N LEU A 19 -1.19 1.19 13.73
CA LEU A 19 -2.25 1.62 12.82
C LEU A 19 -3.03 2.83 13.33
N GLU A 20 -3.23 2.95 14.65
CA GLU A 20 -3.85 4.16 15.23
C GLU A 20 -2.91 5.37 15.12
N ASP A 21 -1.62 5.19 15.41
CA ASP A 21 -0.60 6.22 15.23
C ASP A 21 -0.50 6.63 13.75
N TRP A 22 -0.53 5.65 12.83
CA TRP A 22 -0.59 5.89 11.39
C TRP A 22 -1.82 6.73 11.02
N ARG A 23 -2.97 6.43 11.61
CA ARG A 23 -4.23 7.14 11.34
C ARG A 23 -4.12 8.62 11.75
N LEU A 24 -3.50 8.91 12.88
CA LEU A 24 -3.26 10.29 13.32
C LEU A 24 -2.32 11.02 12.36
N GLU A 25 -1.23 10.37 11.96
CA GLU A 25 -0.24 10.94 11.03
C GLU A 25 -0.83 11.19 9.64
N ILE A 26 -1.60 10.26 9.08
CA ILE A 26 -2.20 10.44 7.76
C ILE A 26 -3.26 11.55 7.76
N ILE A 27 -4.02 11.70 8.85
CA ILE A 27 -4.97 12.82 9.01
C ILE A 27 -4.24 14.16 9.07
N ALA A 28 -3.17 14.25 9.87
CA ALA A 28 -2.35 15.46 9.97
C ALA A 28 -1.70 15.81 8.63
N ALA A 29 -1.19 14.82 7.91
CA ALA A 29 -0.58 14.99 6.60
C ALA A 29 -1.59 15.50 5.55
N ASN A 30 -2.76 14.86 5.46
CA ASN A 30 -3.83 15.26 4.54
C ASN A 30 -4.30 16.68 4.83
N ASN A 31 -4.47 17.04 6.10
CA ASN A 31 -4.81 18.40 6.50
C ASN A 31 -3.73 19.40 6.07
N ALA A 32 -2.45 19.12 6.34
CA ALA A 32 -1.35 19.97 5.92
C ALA A 32 -1.29 20.12 4.39
N PHE A 33 -1.52 19.03 3.64
CA PHE A 33 -1.53 19.01 2.18
C PHE A 33 -2.62 19.91 1.60
N ILE A 34 -3.86 19.80 2.09
CA ILE A 34 -4.99 20.63 1.65
C ILE A 34 -4.73 22.12 1.91
N HIS A 35 -4.02 22.46 2.99
CA HIS A 35 -3.67 23.84 3.32
C HIS A 35 -2.35 24.33 2.67
N GLY A 36 -1.77 23.56 1.75
CA GLY A 36 -0.52 23.92 1.06
C GLY A 36 0.72 23.95 1.97
N GLN A 37 0.66 23.35 3.16
CA GLN A 37 1.76 23.31 4.12
C GLN A 37 2.72 22.17 3.78
N GLN A 38 3.41 22.30 2.63
CA GLN A 38 4.14 21.21 1.99
C GLN A 38 5.16 20.52 2.91
N MET A 39 5.97 21.28 3.66
CA MET A 39 6.96 20.70 4.60
C MET A 39 6.32 19.88 5.72
N ARG A 40 5.13 20.30 6.21
CA ARG A 40 4.39 19.57 7.25
C ARG A 40 3.74 18.32 6.68
N ALA A 41 3.13 18.43 5.50
CA ALA A 41 2.56 17.30 4.79
C ALA A 41 3.64 16.23 4.55
N PHE A 42 4.82 16.64 4.08
CA PHE A 42 5.97 15.78 3.88
C PHE A 42 6.38 15.04 5.16
N ALA A 43 6.56 15.78 6.27
CA ALA A 43 6.96 15.18 7.55
C ALA A 43 5.95 14.14 8.05
N HIS A 44 4.66 14.49 8.07
CA HIS A 44 3.60 13.59 8.54
C HIS A 44 3.40 12.38 7.62
N TYR A 45 3.45 12.55 6.29
CA TYR A 45 3.37 11.42 5.37
C TYR A 45 4.54 10.45 5.53
N HIS A 46 5.76 10.96 5.74
CA HIS A 46 6.91 10.08 5.99
C HIS A 46 6.83 9.36 7.34
N SER A 47 6.29 10.02 8.38
CA SER A 47 5.99 9.38 9.66
C SER A 47 4.96 8.26 9.50
N ALA A 48 3.83 8.53 8.84
CA ALA A 48 2.82 7.54 8.48
C ALA A 48 3.44 6.38 7.68
N LEU A 49 4.31 6.68 6.71
CA LEU A 49 4.93 5.65 5.87
C LEU A 49 5.83 4.72 6.70
N ALA A 50 6.58 5.25 7.67
CA ALA A 50 7.39 4.45 8.57
C ALA A 50 6.52 3.46 9.36
N LEU A 51 5.39 3.91 9.91
CA LEU A 51 4.45 3.07 10.65
C LEU A 51 3.82 1.99 9.77
N ALA A 52 3.37 2.35 8.56
CA ALA A 52 2.80 1.40 7.61
C ALA A 52 3.82 0.33 7.17
N ASN A 53 5.09 0.72 6.97
CA ASN A 53 6.16 -0.21 6.58
C ASN A 53 6.46 -1.25 7.68
N ILE A 54 6.21 -0.96 8.97
CA ILE A 54 6.38 -1.95 10.04
C ILE A 54 5.41 -3.12 9.84
N GLY A 55 4.14 -2.84 9.54
CA GLY A 55 3.13 -3.87 9.27
C GLY A 55 3.48 -4.71 8.04
N ILE A 56 3.83 -4.03 6.94
CA ILE A 56 4.24 -4.71 5.70
C ILE A 56 5.49 -5.58 5.91
N ALA A 57 6.48 -5.11 6.66
CA ALA A 57 7.67 -5.88 6.98
C ALA A 57 7.33 -7.16 7.77
N GLY A 58 6.41 -7.08 8.75
CA GLY A 58 5.92 -8.25 9.47
C GLY A 58 5.21 -9.26 8.57
N LEU A 59 4.35 -8.78 7.66
CA LEU A 59 3.69 -9.64 6.66
C LEU A 59 4.70 -10.32 5.73
N LEU A 60 5.71 -9.60 5.24
CA LEU A 60 6.76 -10.16 4.39
C LEU A 60 7.65 -11.16 5.13
N ALA A 61 7.86 -10.96 6.43
CA ALA A 61 8.56 -11.91 7.30
C ALA A 61 7.73 -13.17 7.62
N GLY A 62 6.45 -13.20 7.25
CA GLY A 62 5.58 -14.36 7.43
C GLY A 62 5.03 -14.51 8.85
N GLU A 63 4.84 -13.40 9.56
CA GLU A 63 4.19 -13.40 10.88
C GLU A 63 2.75 -13.91 10.78
N ASP A 64 2.44 -15.02 11.46
CA ASP A 64 1.18 -15.77 11.30
C ASP A 64 -0.02 -15.18 12.09
N ALA A 65 0.13 -14.03 12.74
CA ALA A 65 -0.76 -13.62 13.82
C ALA A 65 -1.76 -12.48 13.48
N ALA A 66 -1.83 -12.05 12.22
CA ALA A 66 -2.79 -11.03 11.80
C ALA A 66 -4.08 -11.67 11.25
N THR A 67 -5.25 -11.16 11.66
CA THR A 67 -6.53 -11.50 11.02
C THR A 67 -6.58 -10.94 9.60
N PRO A 68 -7.41 -11.48 8.69
CA PRO A 68 -7.53 -10.92 7.34
C PRO A 68 -7.88 -9.42 7.31
N GLU A 69 -8.69 -8.95 8.27
CA GLU A 69 -9.02 -7.54 8.44
C GLU A 69 -7.79 -6.70 8.83
N GLU A 70 -6.94 -7.21 9.71
CA GLU A 70 -5.70 -6.55 10.10
C GLU A 70 -4.72 -6.47 8.93
N VAL A 71 -4.58 -7.57 8.17
CA VAL A 71 -3.78 -7.59 6.93
C VAL A 71 -4.29 -6.56 5.94
N GLU A 72 -5.61 -6.47 5.72
CA GLU A 72 -6.22 -5.50 4.82
C GLU A 72 -5.91 -4.06 5.26
N ARG A 73 -6.02 -3.76 6.55
CA ARG A 73 -5.68 -2.43 7.08
C ARG A 73 -4.21 -2.10 6.91
N GLN A 74 -3.30 -3.03 7.15
CA GLN A 74 -1.85 -2.83 6.95
C GLN A 74 -1.50 -2.58 5.47
N ILE A 75 -2.06 -3.38 4.56
CA ILE A 75 -1.90 -3.19 3.11
C ILE A 75 -2.46 -1.83 2.68
N ALA A 76 -3.68 -1.51 3.10
CA ALA A 76 -4.34 -0.25 2.77
C ALA A 76 -3.53 0.95 3.29
N ALA A 77 -3.02 0.89 4.52
CA ALA A 77 -2.20 1.94 5.11
C ALA A 77 -0.97 2.25 4.24
N MET A 78 -0.23 1.22 3.82
CA MET A 78 0.95 1.39 2.95
C MET A 78 0.57 1.95 1.58
N VAL A 79 -0.46 1.41 0.92
CA VAL A 79 -0.89 1.86 -0.40
C VAL A 79 -1.34 3.32 -0.33
N VAL A 80 -2.23 3.67 0.60
CA VAL A 80 -2.74 5.04 0.75
C VAL A 80 -1.61 6.03 1.00
N THR A 81 -0.71 5.76 1.96
CA THR A 81 0.39 6.70 2.25
C THR A 81 1.31 6.89 1.05
N ARG A 82 1.64 5.84 0.30
CA ARG A 82 2.51 5.94 -0.88
C ARG A 82 1.85 6.71 -2.02
N HIS A 83 0.55 6.51 -2.24
CA HIS A 83 -0.19 7.28 -3.24
C HIS A 83 -0.26 8.76 -2.86
N ASN A 84 -0.54 9.07 -1.59
CA ASN A 84 -0.57 10.46 -1.12
C ASN A 84 0.81 11.15 -1.21
N LEU A 85 1.90 10.41 -0.96
CA LEU A 85 3.26 10.92 -1.22
C LEU A 85 3.50 11.16 -2.70
N ALA A 86 3.02 10.27 -3.58
CA ALA A 86 3.11 10.46 -5.02
C ALA A 86 2.39 11.74 -5.46
N ASP A 87 1.19 12.00 -4.94
CA ASP A 87 0.43 13.23 -5.21
C ASP A 87 1.18 14.47 -4.69
N LEU A 88 1.77 14.39 -3.49
CA LEU A 88 2.61 15.47 -2.93
C LEU A 88 3.81 15.79 -3.85
N PHE A 89 4.48 14.77 -4.36
CA PHE A 89 5.61 14.95 -5.27
C PHE A 89 5.17 15.42 -6.65
N GLN A 90 4.01 14.99 -7.16
CA GLN A 90 3.44 15.52 -8.40
C GLN A 90 3.12 17.01 -8.28
N GLN A 91 2.52 17.45 -7.18
CA GLN A 91 2.28 18.88 -6.94
C GLN A 91 3.59 19.69 -6.88
N ALA A 92 4.69 19.04 -6.49
CA ALA A 92 6.03 19.61 -6.49
C ALA A 92 6.79 19.47 -7.83
N GLU A 93 6.12 19.00 -8.89
CA GLU A 93 6.72 18.69 -10.21
C GLU A 93 7.85 17.65 -10.18
N LYS A 94 7.91 16.85 -9.10
CA LYS A 94 8.90 15.79 -8.86
C LYS A 94 8.39 14.43 -9.32
N SER A 95 8.21 14.30 -10.64
CA SER A 95 7.59 13.11 -11.25
C SER A 95 8.35 11.81 -11.00
N ASN A 96 9.68 11.85 -10.86
CA ASN A 96 10.48 10.65 -10.62
C ASN A 96 10.26 10.10 -9.20
N GLU A 97 10.24 10.98 -8.20
CA GLU A 97 9.95 10.61 -6.82
C GLU A 97 8.51 10.11 -6.67
N ALA A 98 7.55 10.74 -7.36
CA ALA A 98 6.18 10.26 -7.40
C ALA A 98 6.08 8.84 -7.98
N ALA A 99 6.75 8.59 -9.12
CA ALA A 99 6.80 7.28 -9.74
C ALA A 99 7.41 6.22 -8.81
N GLU A 100 8.49 6.55 -8.08
CA GLU A 100 9.12 5.64 -7.13
C GLU A 100 8.15 5.17 -6.05
N HIS A 101 7.36 6.07 -5.46
CA HIS A 101 6.39 5.69 -4.44
C HIS A 101 5.33 4.72 -4.94
N LEU A 102 4.78 4.96 -6.13
CA LEU A 102 3.79 4.07 -6.75
C LEU A 102 4.40 2.71 -7.09
N CYS A 103 5.63 2.69 -7.60
CA CYS A 103 6.34 1.47 -7.96
C CYS A 103 6.63 0.59 -6.74
N VAL A 104 7.15 1.18 -5.67
CA VAL A 104 7.44 0.44 -4.44
C VAL A 104 6.16 -0.12 -3.81
N ALA A 105 5.04 0.61 -3.88
CA ALA A 105 3.74 0.08 -3.44
C ALA A 105 3.34 -1.16 -4.24
N HIS A 106 3.43 -1.09 -5.57
CA HIS A 106 3.10 -2.19 -6.47
C HIS A 106 3.99 -3.42 -6.24
N GLU A 107 5.29 -3.21 -6.06
CA GLU A 107 6.28 -4.26 -5.86
C GLU A 107 6.13 -4.98 -4.52
N ALA A 108 5.82 -4.24 -3.45
CA ALA A 108 5.53 -4.85 -2.15
C ALA A 108 4.29 -5.76 -2.22
N LEU A 109 3.24 -5.33 -2.94
CA LEU A 109 2.05 -6.14 -3.17
C LEU A 109 2.36 -7.40 -3.99
N PHE A 110 3.19 -7.27 -5.04
CA PHE A 110 3.66 -8.42 -5.81
C PHE A 110 4.39 -9.44 -4.92
N GLN A 111 5.27 -9.00 -4.02
CA GLN A 111 5.92 -9.91 -3.07
C GLN A 111 4.90 -10.60 -2.15
N LEU A 112 3.92 -9.87 -1.61
CA LEU A 112 2.87 -10.43 -0.75
C LEU A 112 1.94 -11.42 -1.49
N MET A 113 1.83 -11.36 -2.82
CA MET A 113 1.13 -12.38 -3.60
C MET A 113 1.79 -13.77 -3.54
N HIS A 114 3.05 -13.84 -3.10
CA HIS A 114 3.77 -15.10 -2.89
C HIS A 114 3.77 -15.55 -1.41
N HIS A 115 3.01 -14.87 -0.55
CA HIS A 115 2.93 -15.18 0.86
C HIS A 115 2.30 -16.57 1.12
N LYS A 116 2.66 -17.24 2.22
CA LYS A 116 2.16 -18.60 2.57
C LYS A 116 0.66 -18.63 2.88
N SER A 117 0.12 -17.57 3.49
CA SER A 117 -1.32 -17.44 3.80
C SER A 117 -2.13 -17.07 2.55
N ALA A 118 -3.19 -17.85 2.29
CA ALA A 118 -4.09 -17.62 1.16
C ALA A 118 -4.84 -16.28 1.25
N ASP A 119 -5.21 -15.85 2.46
CA ASP A 119 -5.91 -14.59 2.69
C ASP A 119 -5.02 -13.39 2.33
N VAL A 120 -3.75 -13.43 2.76
CA VAL A 120 -2.76 -12.41 2.41
C VAL A 120 -2.56 -12.34 0.89
N ARG A 121 -2.43 -13.49 0.22
CA ARG A 121 -2.29 -13.52 -1.25
C ARG A 121 -3.50 -12.92 -1.95
N ALA A 122 -4.72 -13.25 -1.51
CA ALA A 122 -5.96 -12.75 -2.10
C ALA A 122 -6.10 -11.23 -1.91
N LEU A 123 -5.78 -10.73 -0.72
CA LEU A 123 -5.74 -9.30 -0.42
C LEU A 123 -4.69 -8.57 -1.27
N ALA A 124 -3.46 -9.07 -1.31
CA ALA A 124 -2.39 -8.51 -2.12
C ALA A 124 -2.78 -8.44 -3.60
N GLN A 125 -3.33 -9.52 -4.16
CA GLN A 125 -3.80 -9.56 -5.55
C GLN A 125 -4.87 -8.50 -5.86
N ARG A 126 -5.83 -8.27 -4.94
CA ARG A 126 -6.84 -7.21 -5.11
C ARG A 126 -6.19 -5.84 -5.21
N HIS A 127 -5.26 -5.53 -4.32
CA HIS A 127 -4.56 -4.24 -4.32
C HIS A 127 -3.56 -4.10 -5.48
N THR A 128 -2.94 -5.19 -5.95
CA THR A 128 -2.07 -5.17 -7.14
C THR A 128 -2.83 -4.68 -8.38
N ASN A 129 -4.08 -5.08 -8.55
CA ASN A 129 -4.91 -4.62 -9.67
C ASN A 129 -5.20 -3.11 -9.61
N VAL A 130 -5.32 -2.56 -8.40
CA VAL A 130 -5.50 -1.11 -8.19
C VAL A 130 -4.20 -0.38 -8.55
N THR A 131 -3.08 -0.76 -7.94
CA THR A 131 -1.79 -0.10 -8.17
C THR A 131 -1.30 -0.24 -9.62
N HIS A 132 -1.59 -1.35 -10.29
CA HIS A 132 -1.31 -1.51 -11.72
C HIS A 132 -2.04 -0.46 -12.57
N ARG A 133 -3.33 -0.21 -12.32
CA ARG A 133 -4.10 0.81 -13.07
C ARG A 133 -3.53 2.19 -12.83
N GLU A 134 -3.14 2.50 -11.61
CA GLU A 134 -2.55 3.80 -11.25
C GLU A 134 -1.20 4.01 -11.94
N LEU A 135 -0.33 2.99 -11.98
CA LEU A 135 0.93 3.02 -12.73
C LEU A 135 0.71 3.23 -14.25
N ALA A 136 -0.24 2.50 -14.83
CA ALA A 136 -0.59 2.66 -16.24
C ALA A 136 -1.16 4.07 -16.54
N GLN A 137 -2.00 4.60 -15.64
CA GLN A 137 -2.54 5.95 -15.74
C GLN A 137 -1.44 7.00 -15.59
N PHE A 138 -0.46 6.79 -14.71
CA PHE A 138 0.68 7.68 -14.56
C PHE A 138 1.46 7.83 -15.88
N ILE A 139 1.77 6.71 -16.56
CA ILE A 139 2.44 6.74 -17.87
C ILE A 139 1.59 7.49 -18.90
N LYS A 140 0.27 7.29 -18.90
CA LYS A 140 -0.63 7.99 -19.82
C LYS A 140 -0.60 9.51 -19.60
N SER A 141 -0.52 9.96 -18.35
CA SER A 141 -0.54 11.38 -18.00
C SER A 141 0.83 12.07 -18.14
N HIS A 142 1.94 11.36 -17.90
CA HIS A 142 3.28 11.95 -17.78
C HIS A 142 4.29 11.45 -18.82
N GLY A 143 3.88 10.52 -19.69
CA GLY A 143 4.76 9.89 -20.68
C GLY A 143 5.52 8.68 -20.13
N CYS A 144 6.40 8.13 -20.97
CA CYS A 144 7.15 6.91 -20.65
C CYS A 144 8.08 7.12 -19.43
N ASN A 145 7.99 6.19 -18.47
CA ASN A 145 8.87 6.15 -17.31
C ASN A 145 9.43 4.73 -17.13
N LEU A 146 10.76 4.60 -17.19
CA LEU A 146 11.44 3.28 -17.15
C LEU A 146 11.18 2.53 -15.84
N ARG A 147 11.14 3.25 -14.71
CA ARG A 147 10.91 2.68 -13.37
C ARG A 147 9.51 2.05 -13.30
N ILE A 148 8.49 2.74 -13.82
CA ILE A 148 7.13 2.23 -13.88
C ILE A 148 7.02 1.03 -14.82
N GLN A 149 7.65 1.10 -16.00
CA GLN A 149 7.66 -0.01 -16.94
C GLN A 149 8.25 -1.27 -16.30
N GLN A 150 9.38 -1.16 -15.60
CA GLN A 150 9.99 -2.27 -14.88
C GLN A 150 9.05 -2.87 -13.83
N SER A 151 8.36 -2.04 -13.04
CA SER A 151 7.40 -2.55 -12.04
C SER A 151 6.20 -3.26 -12.67
N LEU A 152 5.67 -2.73 -13.78
CA LEU A 152 4.55 -3.35 -14.49
C LEU A 152 4.93 -4.71 -15.11
N LEU A 153 6.19 -4.89 -15.54
CA LEU A 153 6.67 -6.16 -16.07
C LEU A 153 6.63 -7.29 -15.03
N LEU A 154 6.79 -6.98 -13.74
CA LEU A 154 6.76 -7.99 -12.66
C LEU A 154 5.41 -8.71 -12.58
N THR A 155 4.32 -8.00 -12.85
CA THR A 155 2.95 -8.54 -12.75
C THR A 155 2.35 -8.95 -14.09
N GLN A 156 3.07 -8.75 -15.19
CA GLN A 156 2.58 -9.01 -16.55
C GLN A 156 2.18 -10.48 -16.79
N PHE A 157 2.82 -11.42 -16.10
CA PHE A 157 2.57 -12.87 -16.25
C PHE A 157 1.61 -13.46 -15.21
N LEU A 158 1.23 -12.71 -14.17
CA LEU A 158 0.29 -13.18 -13.15
C LEU A 158 -1.17 -13.06 -13.61
N CYS A 159 -1.43 -12.21 -14.61
CA CYS A 159 -2.75 -11.95 -15.17
C CYS A 159 -3.10 -12.88 -16.36
N GLU A 160 -2.66 -14.15 -16.35
CA GLU A 160 -3.07 -15.11 -17.39
C GLU A 160 -4.41 -15.80 -17.06
N CYS A 161 -4.82 -15.85 -15.79
CA CYS A 161 -6.16 -16.32 -15.42
C CYS A 161 -7.28 -15.28 -15.66
N CYS A 162 -6.95 -13.99 -15.75
CA CYS A 162 -7.93 -12.90 -15.88
C CYS A 162 -7.97 -12.25 -17.27
N ARG A 163 -7.29 -12.81 -18.28
CA ARG A 163 -7.20 -12.24 -19.63
C ARG A 163 -8.50 -12.44 -20.44
N HIS A 164 -9.62 -11.96 -19.91
CA HIS A 164 -10.81 -11.67 -20.72
C HIS A 164 -10.63 -10.29 -21.37
N LYS A 165 -10.14 -10.34 -22.61
CA LYS A 165 -10.32 -9.36 -23.71
C LYS A 165 -10.33 -7.88 -23.34
N PHE A 166 -9.16 -7.25 -23.39
CA PHE A 166 -9.08 -5.87 -23.86
C PHE A 166 -8.67 -5.91 -25.35
N HIS A 167 -9.67 -5.99 -26.23
CA HIS A 167 -9.51 -5.60 -27.62
C HIS A 167 -9.57 -4.07 -27.68
N TYR A 168 -8.48 -3.44 -28.06
CA TYR A 168 -8.53 -2.08 -28.60
C TYR A 168 -8.84 -2.20 -30.10
N HIS A 169 -10.02 -1.74 -30.48
CA HIS A 169 -10.34 -1.30 -31.85
C HIS A 169 -10.21 0.23 -31.89
#